data_AF-A0A285ZW66-F1
#
_entry.id   AF-A0A285ZW66-F1
#
_cell.length_a   1.000
_cell.length_b   1.000
_cell.length_c   1.000
_cell.angle_alpha   90.00
_cell.angle_beta   90.00
_cell.angle_gamma   90.00
#
_symmetry.space_group_name_H-M   'P 1'
#
loop_
_entity.id
_entity.type
_entity.pdbx_description
1 polymer ?
#
loop_
_entity_poly.entity_id
_entity_poly.type
_entity_poly.pdbx_seq_one_letter_code
_entity_poly.pdbx_strand_id
1 'polypeptide(L)'
;MIEQSVFFDESNEKSIKISDLKPGDILIFDGEDHGISLLIKKFTHSNVTHGALFMQGGDIAAIADAGTGGIHMHKVEEHDGSRFVHVRRITKEGGFGEDFDKTISPVLDTARDYVSQDLPYPYSDLVLLAMILIYKDVSDVSLKQAAIIKLLKAVTAELKKIIDEKFHDGKHTMVCSSYVYQCYLDASKNNPDLKINIKNGDADFDPNYKAKRSATLLDLYAEHAAEYLYNTESFASEKDEPVTETLDEILDNLVNKEEKHVSLVKGNALSHAIEEFLKALMNAYGITIKNVKELIENAKKQQAMFVTPNDLYCHTTNTESIGKLMLYRYEDVYTP
;
A
#
# COMPACT_ATOMS: atom_id res chain seq x y z
N MET A 1 -17.80 14.74 20.91
CA MET A 1 -16.64 15.57 20.58
C MET A 1 -15.99 14.92 19.38
N ILE A 2 -16.11 15.56 18.23
CA ILE A 2 -15.54 15.09 16.97
C ILE A 2 -14.08 15.49 17.03
N GLU A 3 -13.16 14.52 17.13
CA GLU A 3 -11.74 14.80 16.95
C GLU A 3 -11.55 15.31 15.53
N GLN A 4 -10.89 16.46 15.44
CA GLN A 4 -10.51 17.08 14.18
C GLN A 4 -9.60 16.10 13.44
N SER A 5 -10.08 15.59 12.30
CA SER A 5 -9.19 15.08 11.27
C SER A 5 -8.22 16.21 10.93
N VAL A 6 -6.92 15.94 11.12
CA VAL A 6 -5.87 16.86 10.69
C VAL A 6 -5.85 16.80 9.17
N PHE A 7 -6.70 17.60 8.53
CA PHE A 7 -6.55 17.89 7.11
C PHE A 7 -5.25 18.67 6.96
N PHE A 8 -4.26 18.07 6.32
CA PHE A 8 -3.05 18.77 5.90
C PHE A 8 -3.48 19.88 4.93
N ASP A 9 -3.15 21.13 5.24
CA ASP A 9 -3.48 22.27 4.38
C ASP A 9 -2.54 22.30 3.16
N GLU A 10 -2.95 21.65 2.08
CA GLU A 10 -2.25 21.55 0.79
C GLU A 10 -1.94 22.93 0.15
N SER A 11 -2.62 24.00 0.61
CA SER A 11 -2.53 25.34 0.02
C SER A 11 -1.25 26.11 0.37
N ASN A 12 -0.44 25.61 1.31
CA ASN A 12 0.79 26.25 1.78
C ASN A 12 2.09 25.49 1.47
N GLU A 13 2.03 24.40 0.69
CA GLU A 13 3.23 23.61 0.39
C GLU A 13 4.13 24.32 -0.63
N LYS A 14 5.42 24.45 -0.29
CA LYS A 14 6.44 25.13 -1.11
C LYS A 14 6.59 24.44 -2.46
N SER A 15 6.54 25.20 -3.54
CA SER A 15 6.91 24.70 -4.87
C SER A 15 8.43 24.55 -4.99
N ILE A 16 8.91 23.40 -5.49
CA ILE A 16 10.34 23.07 -5.65
C ILE A 16 10.61 22.60 -7.09
N LYS A 17 11.89 22.46 -7.43
CA LYS A 17 12.38 21.92 -8.71
C LYS A 17 12.96 20.52 -8.54
N ILE A 18 13.13 19.80 -9.64
CA ILE A 18 13.80 18.49 -9.64
C ILE A 18 15.25 18.60 -9.16
N SER A 19 15.88 19.76 -9.38
CA SER A 19 17.22 20.06 -8.88
C SER A 19 17.31 20.23 -7.35
N ASP A 20 16.17 20.40 -6.67
CA ASP A 20 16.10 20.48 -5.21
C ASP A 20 15.98 19.07 -4.55
N LEU A 21 15.69 18.05 -5.37
CA LEU A 21 15.60 16.67 -4.94
C LEU A 21 16.99 16.09 -4.63
N LYS A 22 17.02 15.22 -3.64
CA LYS A 22 18.19 14.43 -3.28
C LYS A 22 17.87 12.95 -3.38
N PRO A 23 18.82 12.11 -3.84
CA PRO A 23 18.67 10.67 -3.75
C PRO A 23 18.21 10.25 -2.35
N GLY A 24 17.20 9.39 -2.30
CA GLY A 24 16.51 8.96 -1.08
C GLY A 24 15.25 9.76 -0.76
N ASP A 25 14.99 10.89 -1.41
CA ASP A 25 13.72 11.57 -1.24
C ASP A 25 12.55 10.65 -1.56
N ILE A 26 11.55 10.67 -0.69
CA ILE A 26 10.31 9.93 -0.83
C ILE A 26 9.37 10.80 -1.64
N LEU A 27 8.96 10.27 -2.79
CA LEU A 27 8.05 10.94 -3.71
C LEU A 27 6.67 10.31 -3.55
N ILE A 28 5.67 11.15 -3.31
CA ILE A 28 4.28 10.71 -3.19
C ILE A 28 3.45 11.42 -4.26
N PHE A 29 2.83 10.66 -5.16
CA PHE A 29 2.10 11.21 -6.30
C PHE A 29 0.61 11.36 -5.97
N ASP A 30 0.06 12.50 -6.38
CA ASP A 30 -1.39 12.70 -6.48
C ASP A 30 -2.00 11.66 -7.40
N GLY A 31 -3.16 11.15 -7.01
CA GLY A 31 -3.92 10.16 -7.76
C GLY A 31 -4.75 10.76 -8.87
N GLU A 32 -4.89 9.96 -9.93
CA GLU A 32 -5.80 10.23 -11.04
C GLU A 32 -7.26 10.03 -10.61
N ASP A 33 -8.18 10.71 -11.29
CA ASP A 33 -9.62 10.69 -10.97
C ASP A 33 -10.37 9.53 -11.64
N HIS A 34 -9.68 8.43 -11.93
CA HIS A 34 -10.25 7.24 -12.57
C HIS A 34 -9.63 5.93 -12.07
N GLY A 35 -10.31 4.82 -12.32
CA GLY A 35 -9.81 3.47 -12.05
C GLY A 35 -9.46 3.22 -10.58
N ILE A 36 -8.33 2.54 -10.36
CA ILE A 36 -7.86 2.17 -9.02
C ILE A 36 -7.46 3.41 -8.20
N SER A 37 -6.85 4.43 -8.81
CA SER A 37 -6.46 5.66 -8.11
C SER A 37 -7.65 6.34 -7.43
N LEU A 38 -8.80 6.43 -8.09
CA LEU A 38 -10.01 6.99 -7.50
C LEU A 38 -10.45 6.22 -6.25
N LEU A 39 -10.36 4.89 -6.28
CA LEU A 39 -10.71 4.04 -5.14
C LEU A 39 -9.70 4.17 -4.00
N ILE A 40 -8.40 4.23 -4.29
CA ILE A 40 -7.37 4.49 -3.28
C ILE A 40 -7.67 5.83 -2.61
N LYS A 41 -7.87 6.92 -3.36
CA LYS A 41 -8.21 8.24 -2.81
C LYS A 41 -9.43 8.18 -1.89
N LYS A 42 -10.49 7.52 -2.37
CA LYS A 42 -11.75 7.38 -1.64
C LYS A 42 -11.56 6.63 -0.32
N PHE A 43 -10.84 5.51 -0.36
CA PHE A 43 -10.67 4.68 0.82
C PHE A 43 -9.64 5.25 1.78
N THR A 44 -8.56 5.89 1.34
CA THR A 44 -7.55 6.48 2.22
C THR A 44 -7.91 7.89 2.71
N HIS A 45 -8.98 8.49 2.17
CA HIS A 45 -9.36 9.90 2.37
C HIS A 45 -8.20 10.86 2.07
N SER A 46 -7.46 10.56 1.01
CA SER A 46 -6.26 11.30 0.63
C SER A 46 -6.24 11.55 -0.86
N ASN A 47 -5.54 12.59 -1.30
CA ASN A 47 -5.34 12.85 -2.73
C ASN A 47 -4.23 11.99 -3.33
N VAL A 48 -3.34 11.43 -2.52
CA VAL A 48 -2.19 10.66 -2.98
C VAL A 48 -2.49 9.16 -3.16
N THR A 49 -1.92 8.55 -4.21
CA THR A 49 -2.18 7.13 -4.52
C THR A 49 -0.95 6.33 -4.90
N HIS A 50 0.23 6.94 -4.99
CA HIS A 50 1.44 6.22 -5.40
C HIS A 50 2.67 6.71 -4.65
N GLY A 51 3.58 5.80 -4.34
CA GLY A 51 4.86 6.11 -3.70
C GLY A 51 6.04 5.66 -4.57
N ALA A 52 7.09 6.49 -4.61
CA ALA A 52 8.35 6.19 -5.28
C ALA A 52 9.54 6.71 -4.46
N LEU A 53 10.73 6.21 -4.77
CA LEU A 53 11.99 6.69 -4.23
C LEU A 53 12.76 7.45 -5.31
N PHE A 54 13.22 8.67 -5.04
CA PHE A 54 14.12 9.37 -5.94
C PHE A 54 15.51 8.74 -5.89
N MET A 55 16.00 8.25 -7.02
CA MET A 55 17.23 7.44 -7.07
C MET A 55 18.46 8.26 -7.45
N GLN A 56 18.29 9.21 -8.37
CA GLN A 56 19.37 10.05 -8.86
C GLN A 56 18.83 11.32 -9.51
N GLY A 57 19.60 12.40 -9.39
CA GLY A 57 19.46 13.61 -10.21
C GLY A 57 20.61 13.73 -11.22
N GLY A 58 20.83 14.92 -11.75
CA GLY A 58 21.87 15.21 -12.76
C GLY A 58 21.30 15.21 -14.18
N ASP A 59 22.09 14.75 -15.15
CA ASP A 59 21.72 14.78 -16.58
C ASP A 59 20.48 13.92 -16.88
N ILE A 60 20.30 12.83 -16.13
CA ILE A 60 19.11 11.97 -16.18
C ILE A 60 18.63 11.75 -14.75
N ALA A 61 17.52 12.39 -14.40
CA ALA A 61 16.84 12.14 -13.15
C ALA A 61 16.01 10.84 -13.24
N ALA A 62 16.01 10.06 -12.17
CA ALA A 62 15.29 8.79 -12.15
C ALA A 62 14.68 8.50 -10.76
N ILE A 63 13.55 7.80 -10.80
CA ILE A 63 12.86 7.26 -9.62
C ILE A 63 12.86 5.73 -9.70
N ALA A 64 12.65 5.09 -8.57
CA ALA A 64 12.27 3.69 -8.49
C ALA A 64 10.92 3.54 -7.80
N ASP A 65 10.06 2.71 -8.35
CA ASP A 65 8.73 2.42 -7.82
C ASP A 65 8.29 1.00 -8.16
N ALA A 66 7.32 0.48 -7.40
CA ALA A 66 6.62 -0.75 -7.74
C ALA A 66 5.32 -0.41 -8.46
N GLY A 67 5.12 -0.96 -9.65
CA GLY A 67 3.89 -0.81 -10.44
C GLY A 67 3.48 -2.12 -11.10
N THR A 68 2.58 -2.05 -12.08
CA THR A 68 2.08 -3.22 -12.82
C THR A 68 3.15 -3.96 -13.62
N GLY A 69 4.30 -3.34 -13.87
CA GLY A 69 5.47 -4.01 -14.47
C GLY A 69 6.33 -4.79 -13.47
N GLY A 70 6.11 -4.63 -12.16
CA GLY A 70 7.08 -5.00 -11.12
C GLY A 70 7.79 -3.77 -10.54
N ILE A 71 8.95 -4.00 -9.92
CA ILE A 71 9.78 -2.93 -9.33
C ILE A 71 10.82 -2.48 -10.35
N HIS A 72 10.72 -1.25 -10.82
CA HIS A 72 11.54 -0.72 -11.90
C HIS A 72 12.11 0.66 -11.57
N MET A 73 13.13 1.06 -12.33
CA MET A 73 13.57 2.44 -12.39
C MET A 73 12.99 3.11 -13.62
N HIS A 74 12.57 4.36 -13.49
CA HIS A 74 12.00 5.16 -14.57
C HIS A 74 12.67 6.52 -14.64
N LYS A 75 12.89 7.02 -15.86
CA LYS A 75 13.29 8.41 -16.06
C LYS A 75 12.15 9.33 -15.62
N VAL A 76 12.53 10.48 -15.08
CA VAL A 76 11.59 11.54 -14.74
C VAL A 76 12.09 12.91 -15.20
N GLU A 77 11.15 13.79 -15.49
CA GLU A 77 11.43 15.19 -15.78
C GLU A 77 10.33 16.10 -15.26
N GLU A 78 10.66 17.38 -15.05
CA GLU A 78 9.64 18.40 -14.78
C GLU A 78 8.87 18.68 -16.06
N HIS A 79 7.55 18.58 -15.99
CA HIS A 79 6.69 18.89 -17.13
C HIS A 79 5.36 19.48 -16.64
N ASP A 80 4.99 20.62 -17.20
CA ASP A 80 3.74 21.30 -16.88
C ASP A 80 2.54 20.44 -17.26
N GLY A 81 1.57 20.29 -16.34
CA GLY A 81 0.40 19.45 -16.56
C GLY A 81 0.61 17.96 -16.29
N SER A 82 1.80 17.57 -15.78
CA SER A 82 2.00 16.26 -15.17
C SER A 82 1.42 16.19 -13.75
N ARG A 83 1.49 15.00 -13.13
CA ARG A 83 0.98 14.76 -11.78
C ARG A 83 1.79 15.53 -10.76
N PHE A 84 1.11 16.08 -9.76
CA PHE A 84 1.77 16.64 -8.58
C PHE A 84 2.42 15.53 -7.78
N VAL A 85 3.62 15.84 -7.28
CA VAL A 85 4.44 14.99 -6.43
C VAL A 85 4.80 15.76 -5.19
N HIS A 86 4.44 15.22 -4.03
CA HIS A 86 4.84 15.69 -2.72
C HIS A 86 6.15 15.02 -2.33
N VAL A 87 7.06 15.80 -1.75
CA VAL A 87 8.42 15.34 -1.45
C VAL A 87 8.65 15.35 0.04
N ARG A 88 8.95 14.16 0.57
CA ARG A 88 9.33 13.95 1.96
C ARG A 88 10.78 13.51 2.04
N ARG A 89 11.53 14.04 2.99
CA ARG A 89 12.93 13.65 3.24
C ARG A 89 13.08 13.14 4.65
N ILE A 90 13.76 12.01 4.83
CA ILE A 90 14.03 11.49 6.17
C ILE A 90 14.89 12.49 6.96
N THR A 91 14.54 12.66 8.24
CA THR A 91 15.25 13.53 9.17
C THR A 91 15.56 12.79 10.46
N LYS A 92 16.51 13.33 11.21
CA LYS A 92 16.77 12.92 12.59
C LYS A 92 17.00 14.13 13.47
N GLU A 93 16.91 13.94 14.78
CA GLU A 93 17.27 14.97 15.74
C GLU A 93 18.75 15.37 15.54
N GLY A 94 19.01 16.67 15.39
CA GLY A 94 20.33 17.20 15.04
C GLY A 94 20.71 17.14 13.55
N GLY A 95 19.85 16.56 12.71
CA GLY A 95 20.03 16.46 11.26
C GLY A 95 21.09 15.45 10.83
N PHE A 96 21.09 15.09 9.54
CA PHE A 96 22.16 14.30 8.92
C PHE A 96 23.35 15.16 8.45
N GLY A 97 23.17 16.49 8.37
CA GLY A 97 24.21 17.42 7.98
C GLY A 97 24.81 17.13 6.60
N GLU A 98 26.12 17.35 6.47
CA GLU A 98 26.89 17.10 5.23
C GLU A 98 27.01 15.60 4.89
N ASP A 99 26.76 14.71 5.85
CA ASP A 99 26.85 13.26 5.65
C ASP A 99 25.54 12.62 5.18
N PHE A 100 24.54 13.42 4.76
CA PHE A 100 23.26 12.90 4.25
C PHE A 100 23.47 11.85 3.15
N ASP A 101 24.27 12.16 2.13
CA ASP A 101 24.45 11.26 0.97
C ASP A 101 25.06 9.90 1.39
N LYS A 102 26.04 9.91 2.30
CA LYS A 102 26.61 8.67 2.86
C LYS A 102 25.60 7.92 3.72
N THR A 103 24.79 8.66 4.48
CA THR A 103 23.79 8.09 5.38
C THR A 103 22.67 7.41 4.61
N ILE A 104 22.28 7.96 3.46
CA ILE A 104 21.20 7.46 2.61
C ILE A 104 21.65 6.37 1.62
N SER A 105 22.95 6.28 1.30
CA SER A 105 23.47 5.24 0.39
C SER A 105 22.91 3.84 0.64
N PRO A 106 22.81 3.33 1.88
CA PRO A 106 22.23 2.00 2.14
C PRO A 106 20.77 1.84 1.69
N VAL A 107 19.97 2.91 1.72
CA VAL A 107 18.58 2.91 1.21
C VAL A 107 18.58 2.78 -0.31
N LEU A 108 19.46 3.52 -0.99
CA LEU A 108 19.60 3.48 -2.44
C LEU A 108 20.14 2.14 -2.93
N ASP A 109 21.08 1.56 -2.20
CA ASP A 109 21.63 0.24 -2.50
C ASP A 109 20.54 -0.84 -2.37
N THR A 110 19.75 -0.78 -1.28
CA THR A 110 18.59 -1.66 -1.09
C THR A 110 17.56 -1.51 -2.22
N ALA A 111 17.26 -0.27 -2.62
CA ALA A 111 16.34 0.01 -3.73
C ALA A 111 16.86 -0.58 -5.06
N ARG A 112 18.15 -0.42 -5.38
CA ARG A 112 18.76 -1.04 -6.56
C ARG A 112 18.74 -2.57 -6.48
N ASP A 113 18.98 -3.13 -5.31
CA ASP A 113 18.92 -4.58 -5.11
C ASP A 113 17.51 -5.12 -5.41
N TYR A 114 16.45 -4.42 -4.97
CA TYR A 114 15.07 -4.79 -5.30
C TYR A 114 14.74 -4.65 -6.78
N VAL A 115 15.19 -3.58 -7.44
CA VAL A 115 15.04 -3.42 -8.90
C VAL A 115 15.76 -4.54 -9.65
N SER A 116 16.98 -4.89 -9.24
CA SER A 116 17.79 -5.94 -9.87
C SER A 116 17.20 -7.35 -9.74
N GLN A 117 16.30 -7.54 -8.77
CA GLN A 117 15.64 -8.81 -8.54
C GLN A 117 14.57 -9.12 -9.59
N ASP A 118 14.16 -8.15 -10.40
CA ASP A 118 13.15 -8.25 -11.45
C ASP A 118 11.90 -8.98 -10.94
N LEU A 119 11.36 -8.48 -9.83
CA LEU A 119 10.22 -9.08 -9.16
C LEU A 119 8.98 -8.84 -10.00
N PRO A 120 8.34 -9.88 -10.56
CA PRO A 120 7.08 -9.67 -11.23
C PRO A 120 6.06 -9.28 -10.18
N TYR A 121 5.43 -8.14 -10.39
CA TYR A 121 4.24 -7.83 -9.64
C TYR A 121 3.26 -7.05 -10.49
N PRO A 122 2.72 -7.68 -11.55
CA PRO A 122 1.51 -7.16 -12.13
C PRO A 122 0.49 -7.12 -11.00
N TYR A 123 -0.21 -6.00 -10.87
CA TYR A 123 -1.30 -5.81 -9.90
C TYR A 123 -0.91 -5.37 -8.47
N SER A 124 0.27 -4.76 -8.28
CA SER A 124 0.63 -4.04 -7.04
C SER A 124 -0.50 -3.17 -6.49
N ASP A 125 -1.14 -2.40 -7.37
CA ASP A 125 -2.15 -1.42 -6.97
C ASP A 125 -3.48 -2.09 -6.59
N LEU A 126 -3.79 -3.25 -7.18
CA LEU A 126 -4.95 -4.05 -6.78
C LEU A 126 -4.73 -4.75 -5.45
N VAL A 127 -3.51 -5.22 -5.20
CA VAL A 127 -3.17 -5.79 -3.89
C VAL A 127 -3.21 -4.70 -2.83
N LEU A 128 -2.69 -3.51 -3.11
CA LEU A 128 -2.83 -2.34 -2.23
C LEU A 128 -4.31 -2.05 -1.95
N LEU A 129 -5.15 -1.98 -2.98
CA LEU A 129 -6.58 -1.75 -2.83
C LEU A 129 -7.26 -2.82 -1.96
N ALA A 130 -6.96 -4.11 -2.19
CA ALA A 130 -7.48 -5.21 -1.38
C ALA A 130 -7.04 -5.11 0.09
N MET A 131 -5.78 -4.72 0.34
CA MET A 131 -5.27 -4.50 1.70
C MET A 131 -5.95 -3.32 2.38
N ILE A 132 -6.13 -2.18 1.68
CA ILE A 132 -6.85 -1.02 2.23
C ILE A 132 -8.28 -1.44 2.63
N LEU A 133 -8.99 -2.17 1.77
CA LEU A 133 -10.32 -2.67 2.09
C LEU A 133 -10.34 -3.60 3.31
N ILE A 134 -9.30 -4.42 3.48
CA ILE A 134 -9.23 -5.39 4.58
C ILE A 134 -8.96 -4.71 5.92
N TYR A 135 -8.03 -3.76 5.94
CA TYR A 135 -7.42 -3.25 7.16
C TYR A 135 -7.89 -1.85 7.56
N LYS A 136 -8.42 -1.04 6.63
CA LYS A 136 -8.90 0.31 6.96
C LYS A 136 -10.34 0.26 7.46
N ASP A 137 -10.68 1.25 8.30
CA ASP A 137 -12.08 1.53 8.62
C ASP A 137 -12.80 1.98 7.35
N VAL A 138 -13.78 1.19 6.92
CA VAL A 138 -14.58 1.45 5.72
C VAL A 138 -16.04 1.74 6.07
N SER A 139 -16.33 2.05 7.34
CA SER A 139 -17.69 2.21 7.85
C SER A 139 -18.44 3.40 7.25
N ASP A 140 -17.72 4.42 6.81
CA ASP A 140 -18.25 5.60 6.13
C ASP A 140 -18.31 5.44 4.60
N VAL A 141 -17.73 4.36 4.06
CA VAL A 141 -17.76 4.07 2.62
C VAL A 141 -18.86 3.08 2.28
N SER A 142 -19.75 3.45 1.35
CA SER A 142 -20.73 2.50 0.80
C SER A 142 -20.03 1.47 -0.08
N LEU A 143 -20.23 0.20 0.26
CA LEU A 143 -19.53 -0.93 -0.33
C LEU A 143 -20.52 -2.02 -0.74
N LYS A 144 -20.29 -2.62 -1.91
CA LYS A 144 -21.04 -3.78 -2.37
C LYS A 144 -20.31 -5.06 -2.00
N GLN A 145 -20.85 -5.81 -1.04
CA GLN A 145 -20.26 -7.07 -0.60
C GLN A 145 -19.94 -8.03 -1.76
N ALA A 146 -20.82 -8.11 -2.77
CA ALA A 146 -20.56 -8.91 -3.97
C ALA A 146 -19.36 -8.40 -4.79
N ALA A 147 -19.15 -7.09 -4.88
CA ALA A 147 -18.01 -6.51 -5.57
C ALA A 147 -16.71 -6.73 -4.80
N ILE A 148 -16.74 -6.63 -3.46
CA ILE A 148 -15.60 -6.95 -2.60
C ILE A 148 -15.20 -8.41 -2.75
N ILE A 149 -16.18 -9.34 -2.68
CA ILE A 149 -15.91 -10.77 -2.86
C ILE A 149 -15.24 -11.02 -4.21
N LYS A 150 -15.74 -10.41 -5.30
CA LYS A 150 -15.15 -10.54 -6.63
C LYS A 150 -13.74 -9.97 -6.72
N LEU A 151 -13.50 -8.79 -6.15
CA LEU A 151 -12.16 -8.18 -6.10
C LEU A 151 -11.18 -9.09 -5.34
N LEU A 152 -11.54 -9.51 -4.12
CA LEU A 152 -10.70 -10.39 -3.30
C LEU A 152 -10.41 -11.71 -4.03
N LYS A 153 -11.41 -12.31 -4.68
CA LYS A 153 -11.23 -13.52 -5.50
C LYS A 153 -10.29 -13.29 -6.69
N ALA A 154 -10.47 -12.19 -7.42
CA ALA A 154 -9.63 -11.86 -8.58
C ALA A 154 -8.17 -11.68 -8.16
N VAL A 155 -7.91 -10.86 -7.13
CA VAL A 155 -6.56 -10.63 -6.61
C VAL A 155 -5.94 -11.90 -6.04
N THR A 156 -6.73 -12.72 -5.33
CA THR A 156 -6.26 -14.02 -4.81
C THR A 156 -5.84 -14.97 -5.93
N ALA A 157 -6.62 -15.03 -7.03
CA ALA A 157 -6.30 -15.88 -8.17
C ALA A 157 -4.97 -15.46 -8.82
N GLU A 158 -4.73 -14.15 -8.96
CA GLU A 158 -3.45 -13.63 -9.47
C GLU A 158 -2.28 -13.93 -8.53
N LEU A 159 -2.44 -13.71 -7.22
CA LEU A 159 -1.41 -14.08 -6.23
C LEU A 159 -1.06 -15.57 -6.30
N LYS A 160 -2.06 -16.44 -6.42
CA LYS A 160 -1.83 -17.90 -6.55
C LYS A 160 -1.08 -18.25 -7.84
N LYS A 161 -1.41 -17.62 -8.98
CA LYS A 161 -0.64 -17.82 -10.23
C LYS A 161 0.83 -17.45 -10.06
N ILE A 162 1.11 -16.30 -9.43
CA ILE A 162 2.48 -15.83 -9.18
C ILE A 162 3.24 -16.85 -8.32
N ILE A 163 2.61 -17.35 -7.25
CA ILE A 163 3.19 -18.37 -6.36
C ILE A 163 3.45 -19.68 -7.13
N ASP A 164 2.48 -20.15 -7.91
CA ASP A 164 2.54 -21.43 -8.64
C ASP A 164 3.56 -21.41 -9.79
N GLU A 165 3.77 -20.25 -10.41
CA GLU A 165 4.80 -20.03 -11.45
C GLU A 165 6.23 -20.09 -10.88
N LYS A 166 6.40 -20.32 -9.58
CA LYS A 166 7.69 -20.41 -8.87
C LYS A 166 8.58 -19.19 -9.08
N PHE A 167 7.99 -18.00 -9.26
CA PHE A 167 8.66 -16.84 -8.76
C PHE A 167 8.84 -17.08 -7.27
N HIS A 168 10.06 -17.38 -6.82
CA HIS A 168 10.59 -17.21 -5.45
C HIS A 168 11.74 -18.21 -5.20
N ASP A 169 12.96 -17.79 -5.54
CA ASP A 169 14.14 -18.04 -4.68
C ASP A 169 14.06 -17.09 -3.47
N GLY A 170 12.98 -17.17 -2.67
CA GLY A 170 12.82 -16.38 -1.44
C GLY A 170 12.70 -14.85 -1.59
N LYS A 171 12.36 -14.34 -2.78
CA LYS A 171 12.25 -12.89 -3.02
C LYS A 171 10.86 -12.34 -2.65
N HIS A 172 10.73 -11.09 -2.17
CA HIS A 172 9.46 -10.55 -1.64
C HIS A 172 8.79 -9.54 -2.57
N THR A 173 7.55 -9.80 -3.02
CA THR A 173 6.75 -8.83 -3.80
C THR A 173 6.26 -7.67 -2.94
N MET A 174 6.17 -6.46 -3.52
CA MET A 174 5.79 -5.25 -2.79
C MET A 174 4.85 -4.35 -3.59
N VAL A 175 3.95 -3.67 -2.88
CA VAL A 175 3.19 -2.55 -3.43
C VAL A 175 4.01 -1.26 -3.39
N CYS A 176 3.64 -0.23 -4.16
CA CYS A 176 4.44 0.98 -4.39
C CYS A 176 4.97 1.64 -3.11
N SER A 177 4.10 1.94 -2.15
CA SER A 177 4.45 2.55 -0.87
C SER A 177 5.19 1.59 0.07
N SER A 178 4.83 0.31 0.08
CA SER A 178 5.55 -0.71 0.85
C SER A 178 6.98 -0.89 0.35
N TYR A 179 7.22 -0.79 -0.96
CA TYR A 179 8.57 -0.84 -1.53
C TYR A 179 9.44 0.29 -0.96
N VAL A 180 8.94 1.53 -0.98
CA VAL A 180 9.66 2.67 -0.41
C VAL A 180 9.95 2.46 1.08
N TYR A 181 8.93 2.09 1.85
CA TYR A 181 9.09 1.85 3.28
C TYR A 181 10.09 0.71 3.57
N GLN A 182 10.02 -0.38 2.80
CA GLN A 182 10.87 -1.55 2.98
C GLN A 182 12.34 -1.24 2.67
N CYS A 183 12.64 -0.41 1.67
CA CYS A 183 14.00 0.06 1.40
C CYS A 183 14.61 0.74 2.64
N TYR A 184 13.85 1.60 3.28
CA TYR A 184 14.26 2.28 4.51
C TYR A 184 14.34 1.33 5.71
N LEU A 185 13.38 0.42 5.86
CA LEU A 185 13.34 -0.57 6.94
C LEU A 185 14.56 -1.50 6.89
N ASP A 186 14.92 -2.01 5.71
CA ASP A 186 16.06 -2.90 5.54
C ASP A 186 17.38 -2.18 5.75
N ALA A 187 17.53 -0.96 5.20
CA ALA A 187 18.68 -0.11 5.50
C ALA A 187 18.80 0.17 7.00
N SER A 188 17.68 0.30 7.71
CA SER A 188 17.67 0.57 9.15
C SER A 188 18.20 -0.56 10.03
N LYS A 189 18.29 -1.80 9.49
CA LYS A 189 18.94 -2.92 10.18
C LYS A 189 20.40 -2.63 10.50
N ASN A 190 21.07 -1.86 9.64
CA ASN A 190 22.47 -1.44 9.82
C ASN A 190 22.59 -0.02 10.37
N ASN A 191 21.61 0.85 10.12
CA ASN A 191 21.58 2.21 10.64
C ASN A 191 20.17 2.59 11.15
N PRO A 192 19.87 2.42 12.45
CA PRO A 192 18.53 2.65 13.00
C PRO A 192 17.93 4.03 12.73
N ASP A 193 18.75 5.06 12.51
CA ASP A 193 18.30 6.42 12.17
C ASP A 193 17.51 6.47 10.84
N LEU A 194 17.65 5.44 9.98
CA LEU A 194 16.96 5.34 8.69
C LEU A 194 15.55 4.75 8.80
N LYS A 195 15.11 4.29 9.98
CA LYS A 195 13.77 3.72 10.11
C LYS A 195 12.72 4.82 10.01
N ILE A 196 11.83 4.74 9.01
CA ILE A 196 10.66 5.63 8.93
C ILE A 196 9.68 5.28 10.06
N ASN A 197 9.33 6.29 10.86
CA ASN A 197 8.39 6.19 11.97
C ASN A 197 7.01 6.67 11.53
N ILE A 198 6.07 5.73 11.40
CA ILE A 198 4.67 6.00 11.12
C ILE A 198 3.91 6.09 12.45
N LYS A 199 3.02 7.08 12.57
CA LYS A 199 2.12 7.26 13.71
C LYS A 199 0.73 7.59 13.22
N ASN A 200 -0.27 6.88 13.73
CA ASN A 200 -1.65 6.97 13.29
C ASN A 200 -1.79 6.65 11.79
N GLY A 201 -1.07 5.63 11.33
CA GLY A 201 -1.17 5.15 9.95
C GLY A 201 -2.60 4.78 9.55
N ASP A 202 -2.86 4.71 8.25
CA ASP A 202 -4.16 4.31 7.69
C ASP A 202 -4.59 2.92 8.15
N ALA A 203 -3.60 2.08 8.45
CA ALA A 203 -3.77 0.76 9.01
C ALA A 203 -3.44 0.73 10.51
N ASP A 204 -3.30 1.83 11.24
CA ASP A 204 -3.13 1.74 12.70
C ASP A 204 -4.46 1.39 13.38
N PHE A 205 -4.45 0.32 14.17
CA PHE A 205 -5.54 -0.01 15.07
C PHE A 205 -5.31 0.74 16.39
N ASP A 206 -6.24 1.59 16.83
CA ASP A 206 -6.17 2.14 18.19
C ASP A 206 -6.46 1.02 19.22
N PRO A 207 -5.47 0.58 20.01
CA PRO A 207 -5.66 -0.51 20.98
C PRO A 207 -6.62 -0.13 22.13
N ASN A 208 -6.90 1.17 22.31
CA ASN A 208 -7.90 1.67 23.26
C ASN A 208 -9.30 1.80 22.63
N TYR A 209 -9.42 1.56 21.33
CA TYR A 209 -10.69 1.59 20.63
C TYR A 209 -11.51 0.36 21.03
N LYS A 210 -12.30 0.53 22.10
CA LYS A 210 -13.37 -0.39 22.49
C LYS A 210 -14.54 -0.24 21.51
N ALA A 211 -14.34 -0.52 20.22
CA ALA A 211 -15.46 -0.55 19.30
C ALA A 211 -16.34 -1.76 19.62
N LYS A 212 -17.60 -1.47 19.95
CA LYS A 212 -18.70 -2.44 19.97
C LYS A 212 -19.13 -2.86 18.54
N ARG A 213 -18.33 -2.62 17.51
CA ARG A 213 -18.64 -2.84 16.08
C ARG A 213 -17.38 -3.14 15.26
N SER A 214 -17.54 -3.94 14.23
CA SER A 214 -16.50 -4.20 13.22
C SER A 214 -16.24 -2.94 12.39
N ALA A 215 -15.06 -2.34 12.53
CA ALA A 215 -14.67 -1.15 11.77
C ALA A 215 -14.02 -1.54 10.42
N THR A 216 -13.27 -2.64 10.40
CA THR A 216 -12.56 -3.16 9.22
C THR A 216 -13.18 -4.47 8.72
N LEU A 217 -12.88 -4.89 7.48
CA LEU A 217 -13.26 -6.24 7.02
C LEU A 217 -12.53 -7.33 7.82
N LEU A 218 -11.31 -7.08 8.29
CA LEU A 218 -10.59 -8.01 9.15
C LEU A 218 -11.31 -8.21 10.50
N ASP A 219 -11.92 -7.16 11.06
CA ASP A 219 -12.74 -7.27 12.28
C ASP A 219 -14.01 -8.08 12.01
N LEU A 220 -14.68 -7.84 10.88
CA LEU A 220 -15.85 -8.63 10.48
C LEU A 220 -15.51 -10.11 10.36
N TYR A 221 -14.37 -10.42 9.74
CA TYR A 221 -13.84 -11.77 9.62
C TYR A 221 -13.52 -12.38 10.99
N ALA A 222 -12.81 -11.65 11.85
CA ALA A 222 -12.43 -12.11 13.18
C ALA A 222 -13.65 -12.37 14.07
N GLU A 223 -14.64 -11.49 14.04
CA GLU A 223 -15.88 -11.67 14.78
C GLU A 223 -16.67 -12.89 14.29
N HIS A 224 -16.74 -13.11 12.96
CA HIS A 224 -17.38 -14.32 12.42
C HIS A 224 -16.61 -15.59 12.80
N ALA A 225 -15.27 -15.57 12.80
CA ALA A 225 -14.45 -16.69 13.30
C ALA A 225 -14.65 -16.98 14.79
N ALA A 226 -14.89 -15.94 15.60
CA ALA A 226 -15.17 -16.10 17.01
C ALA A 226 -16.50 -16.84 17.29
N GLU A 227 -17.50 -16.71 16.41
CA GLU A 227 -18.78 -17.45 16.52
C GLU A 227 -18.58 -18.97 16.48
N TYR A 228 -17.50 -19.44 15.85
CA TYR A 228 -17.10 -20.85 15.76
C TYR A 228 -15.93 -21.20 16.69
N LEU A 229 -15.62 -20.35 17.69
CA LEU A 229 -14.50 -20.52 18.62
C LEU A 229 -13.15 -20.70 17.90
N TYR A 230 -13.00 -20.18 16.67
CA TYR A 230 -11.82 -20.39 15.82
C TYR A 230 -11.49 -21.86 15.52
N ASN A 231 -12.42 -22.79 15.77
CA ASN A 231 -12.23 -24.23 15.54
C ASN A 231 -12.49 -24.66 14.09
N THR A 232 -12.75 -23.69 13.21
CA THR A 232 -13.03 -23.95 11.80
C THR A 232 -11.70 -23.96 11.03
N GLU A 233 -11.45 -25.03 10.27
CA GLU A 233 -10.27 -25.13 9.40
C GLU A 233 -10.36 -24.16 8.20
N SER A 234 -11.56 -23.95 7.68
CA SER A 234 -11.89 -22.94 6.66
C SER A 234 -13.39 -22.67 6.58
N PHE A 235 -13.78 -21.43 6.24
CA PHE A 235 -15.19 -21.13 5.93
C PHE A 235 -15.60 -21.70 4.57
N ALA A 236 -16.78 -22.31 4.49
CA ALA A 236 -17.30 -22.90 3.26
C ALA A 236 -17.78 -21.84 2.25
N SER A 237 -17.50 -22.07 0.97
CA SER A 237 -18.09 -21.35 -0.18
C SER A 237 -19.13 -22.25 -0.85
N GLU A 238 -20.29 -21.71 -1.25
CA GLU A 238 -21.36 -22.50 -1.90
C GLU A 238 -21.00 -22.98 -3.32
N LYS A 239 -19.91 -22.45 -3.91
CA LYS A 239 -19.15 -22.93 -5.07
C LYS A 239 -18.10 -21.87 -5.41
N ASP A 240 -16.85 -22.28 -5.66
CA ASP A 240 -15.87 -21.38 -6.27
C ASP A 240 -16.13 -21.25 -7.77
N GLU A 241 -17.14 -20.44 -8.09
CA GLU A 241 -17.32 -19.98 -9.46
C GLU A 241 -16.22 -18.96 -9.79
N PRO A 242 -15.59 -19.09 -10.98
CA PRO A 242 -14.61 -18.13 -11.44
C PRO A 242 -15.26 -16.75 -11.58
N VAL A 243 -14.51 -15.69 -11.26
CA VAL A 243 -14.93 -14.33 -11.54
C VAL A 243 -14.93 -14.15 -13.06
N THR A 244 -16.07 -13.80 -13.63
CA THR A 244 -16.24 -13.64 -15.10
C THR A 244 -16.28 -12.18 -15.53
N GLU A 245 -16.59 -11.29 -14.59
CA GLU A 245 -16.51 -9.85 -14.78
C GLU A 245 -15.08 -9.38 -15.01
N THR A 246 -14.94 -8.35 -15.83
CA THR A 246 -13.70 -7.63 -16.02
C THR A 246 -13.35 -6.83 -14.75
N LEU A 247 -12.06 -6.50 -14.61
CA LEU A 247 -11.62 -5.69 -13.49
C LEU A 247 -12.33 -4.34 -13.43
N ASP A 248 -12.46 -3.66 -14.58
CA ASP A 248 -13.14 -2.36 -14.66
C ASP A 248 -14.60 -2.45 -14.19
N GLU A 249 -15.32 -3.52 -14.54
CA GLU A 249 -16.68 -3.75 -14.04
C GLU A 249 -16.70 -3.94 -12.52
N ILE A 250 -15.70 -4.61 -11.93
CA ILE A 250 -15.60 -4.77 -10.47
C ILE A 250 -15.34 -3.42 -9.81
N LEU A 251 -14.40 -2.63 -10.34
CA LEU A 251 -14.05 -1.30 -9.81
C LEU A 251 -15.23 -0.34 -9.92
N ASP A 252 -15.94 -0.32 -11.05
CA ASP A 252 -17.14 0.50 -11.25
C ASP A 252 -18.25 0.15 -10.24
N ASN A 253 -18.41 -1.13 -9.92
CA ASN A 253 -19.38 -1.57 -8.91
C ASN A 253 -19.01 -1.13 -7.48
N LEU A 254 -17.74 -0.82 -7.21
CA LEU A 254 -17.28 -0.24 -5.93
C LEU A 254 -17.49 1.28 -5.87
N VAL A 255 -17.49 1.98 -7.02
CA VAL A 255 -17.60 3.44 -7.10
C VAL A 255 -19.04 3.92 -7.30
N ASN A 256 -19.74 3.39 -8.31
CA ASN A 256 -20.80 4.12 -9.01
C ASN A 256 -22.25 3.74 -8.63
N LYS A 257 -22.48 2.76 -7.76
CA LYS A 257 -23.85 2.38 -7.38
C LYS A 257 -24.22 2.99 -6.02
N GLU A 258 -24.89 4.14 -6.07
CA GLU A 258 -25.59 4.74 -4.94
C GLU A 258 -26.61 3.75 -4.35
N GLU A 259 -26.21 3.05 -3.30
CA GLU A 259 -27.14 2.45 -2.35
C GLU A 259 -26.85 3.05 -0.98
N LYS A 260 -27.93 3.40 -0.26
CA LYS A 260 -27.89 3.76 1.16
C LYS A 260 -27.07 2.69 1.89
N HIS A 261 -26.04 3.09 2.65
CA HIS A 261 -25.16 2.23 3.46
C HIS A 261 -25.67 0.79 3.56
N VAL A 262 -25.29 -0.06 2.60
CA VAL A 262 -25.48 -1.49 2.79
C VAL A 262 -24.34 -1.87 3.72
N SER A 263 -24.66 -2.03 5.00
CA SER A 263 -23.70 -2.49 5.99
C SER A 263 -23.11 -3.80 5.48
N LEU A 264 -21.78 -3.89 5.41
CA LEU A 264 -21.08 -5.13 5.17
C LEU A 264 -21.63 -6.20 6.12
N VAL A 265 -22.15 -7.30 5.58
CA VAL A 265 -22.78 -8.35 6.38
C VAL A 265 -21.77 -9.47 6.56
N LYS A 266 -21.58 -9.90 7.81
CA LYS A 266 -20.84 -11.13 8.08
C LYS A 266 -21.51 -12.29 7.35
N GLY A 267 -20.72 -13.05 6.63
CA GLY A 267 -21.23 -14.21 5.91
C GLY A 267 -20.10 -15.12 5.47
N ASN A 268 -20.44 -16.38 5.23
CA ASN A 268 -19.50 -17.42 4.83
C ASN A 268 -18.72 -17.04 3.56
N ALA A 269 -19.40 -16.54 2.51
CA ALA A 269 -18.75 -16.18 1.25
C ALA A 269 -17.74 -15.02 1.38
N LEU A 270 -18.08 -13.98 2.14
CA LEU A 270 -17.16 -12.86 2.39
C LEU A 270 -15.97 -13.30 3.25
N SER A 271 -16.24 -14.05 4.31
CA SER A 271 -15.20 -14.55 5.21
C SER A 271 -14.23 -15.50 4.50
N HIS A 272 -14.76 -16.36 3.63
CA HIS A 272 -13.97 -17.23 2.79
C HIS A 272 -13.09 -16.44 1.81
N ALA A 273 -13.62 -15.39 1.17
CA ALA A 273 -12.83 -14.55 0.26
C ALA A 273 -11.69 -13.80 0.98
N ILE A 274 -11.95 -13.28 2.19
CA ILE A 274 -10.92 -12.65 3.03
C ILE A 274 -9.86 -13.68 3.44
N GLU A 275 -10.29 -14.85 3.89
CA GLU A 275 -9.40 -15.94 4.33
C GLU A 275 -8.47 -16.39 3.20
N GLU A 276 -9.00 -16.62 2.00
CA GLU A 276 -8.23 -17.09 0.84
C GLU A 276 -7.23 -16.03 0.37
N PHE A 277 -7.62 -14.74 0.36
CA PHE A 277 -6.70 -13.65 0.08
C PHE A 277 -5.56 -13.61 1.10
N LEU A 278 -5.88 -13.62 2.40
CA LEU A 278 -4.87 -13.56 3.46
C LEU A 278 -3.94 -14.78 3.41
N LYS A 279 -4.46 -15.98 3.14
CA LYS A 279 -3.64 -17.19 2.97
C LYS A 279 -2.69 -17.07 1.78
N ALA A 280 -3.18 -16.61 0.63
CA ALA A 280 -2.34 -16.39 -0.55
C ALA A 280 -1.26 -15.34 -0.28
N LEU A 281 -1.62 -14.22 0.36
CA LEU A 281 -0.69 -13.17 0.75
C LEU A 281 0.37 -13.67 1.74
N MET A 282 -0.01 -14.39 2.78
CA MET A 282 0.95 -14.97 3.75
C MET A 282 1.89 -15.97 3.08
N ASN A 283 1.38 -16.79 2.13
CA ASN A 283 2.21 -17.73 1.37
C ASN A 283 3.21 -16.99 0.45
N ALA A 284 2.79 -15.91 -0.20
CA ALA A 284 3.69 -15.04 -0.98
C ALA A 284 4.81 -14.44 -0.10
N TYR A 285 4.56 -14.25 1.20
CA TYR A 285 5.57 -13.84 2.19
C TYR A 285 6.35 -15.00 2.82
N GLY A 286 6.12 -16.26 2.41
CA GLY A 286 6.77 -17.44 2.99
C GLY A 286 6.30 -17.79 4.40
N ILE A 287 5.15 -17.26 4.84
CA ILE A 287 4.56 -17.51 6.15
C ILE A 287 3.59 -18.68 6.05
N THR A 288 3.88 -19.77 6.77
CA THR A 288 2.99 -20.93 6.86
C THR A 288 1.97 -20.72 7.98
N ILE A 289 0.68 -20.86 7.67
CA ILE A 289 -0.43 -20.67 8.60
C ILE A 289 -1.11 -22.01 8.87
N LYS A 290 -1.36 -22.35 10.14
CA LYS A 290 -1.96 -23.65 10.53
C LYS A 290 -3.46 -23.60 10.78
N ASN A 291 -3.99 -22.44 11.17
CA ASN A 291 -5.41 -22.27 11.48
C ASN A 291 -5.85 -20.79 11.35
N VAL A 292 -7.16 -20.56 11.40
CA VAL A 292 -7.78 -19.22 11.28
C VAL A 292 -7.31 -18.24 12.37
N LYS A 293 -7.09 -18.71 13.61
CA LYS A 293 -6.60 -17.84 14.68
C LYS A 293 -5.19 -17.34 14.37
N GLU A 294 -4.30 -18.22 13.94
CA GLU A 294 -2.94 -17.87 13.52
C GLU A 294 -2.95 -16.96 12.28
N LEU A 295 -3.89 -17.15 11.35
CA LEU A 295 -4.07 -16.26 10.19
C LEU A 295 -4.35 -14.83 10.64
N ILE A 296 -5.34 -14.64 11.51
CA ILE A 296 -5.75 -13.31 12.01
C ILE A 296 -4.61 -12.67 12.81
N GLU A 297 -3.96 -13.42 13.68
CA GLU A 297 -2.85 -12.91 14.49
C GLU A 297 -1.65 -12.48 13.63
N ASN A 298 -1.29 -13.27 12.61
CA ASN A 298 -0.23 -12.89 11.67
C ASN A 298 -0.65 -11.71 10.79
N ALA A 299 -1.86 -11.73 10.25
CA ALA A 299 -2.41 -10.62 9.47
C ALA A 299 -2.32 -9.28 10.21
N LYS A 300 -2.63 -9.27 11.52
CA LYS A 300 -2.50 -8.08 12.38
C LYS A 300 -1.04 -7.69 12.64
N LYS A 301 -0.13 -8.65 12.82
CA LYS A 301 1.31 -8.35 12.98
C LYS A 301 1.93 -7.74 11.73
N GLN A 302 1.44 -8.13 10.56
CA GLN A 302 1.90 -7.63 9.28
C GLN A 302 1.23 -6.33 8.84
N GLN A 303 0.34 -5.77 9.65
CA GLN A 303 -0.44 -4.58 9.30
C GLN A 303 0.45 -3.38 8.94
N ALA A 304 1.57 -3.21 9.66
CA ALA A 304 2.56 -2.18 9.37
C ALA A 304 3.33 -2.39 8.06
N MET A 305 3.27 -3.58 7.45
CA MET A 305 3.83 -3.82 6.11
C MET A 305 2.95 -3.21 5.01
N PHE A 306 1.72 -2.82 5.34
CA PHE A 306 0.74 -2.25 4.41
C PHE A 306 0.71 -0.73 4.50
N VAL A 307 1.90 -0.13 4.49
CA VAL A 307 2.09 1.33 4.43
C VAL A 307 1.41 1.85 3.16
N THR A 308 0.47 2.77 3.29
CA THR A 308 -0.18 3.43 2.15
C THR A 308 0.65 4.62 1.65
N PRO A 309 0.37 5.15 0.44
CA PRO A 309 0.95 6.40 0.00
C PRO A 309 0.63 7.57 0.95
N ASN A 310 -0.58 7.57 1.54
CA ASN A 310 -0.99 8.57 2.52
C ASN A 310 -0.19 8.47 3.82
N ASP A 311 0.20 7.27 4.25
CA ASP A 311 1.06 7.09 5.42
C ASP A 311 2.41 7.79 5.24
N LEU A 312 3.03 7.59 4.07
CA LEU A 312 4.30 8.24 3.73
C LEU A 312 4.16 9.77 3.67
N TYR A 313 3.01 10.25 3.19
CA TYR A 313 2.72 11.67 3.05
C TYR A 313 2.50 12.37 4.39
N CYS A 314 1.56 11.91 5.22
CA CYS A 314 1.08 12.66 6.37
C CYS A 314 1.22 11.95 7.73
N HIS A 315 1.51 10.64 7.77
CA HIS A 315 1.62 9.89 9.04
C HIS A 315 3.07 9.64 9.47
N THR A 316 4.06 10.14 8.72
CA THR A 316 5.48 10.02 9.09
C THR A 316 5.92 11.11 10.06
N THR A 317 6.66 10.73 11.11
CA THR A 317 7.07 11.64 12.20
C THR A 317 8.53 12.08 12.14
N ASN A 318 9.38 11.34 11.44
CA ASN A 318 10.79 11.63 11.22
C ASN A 318 11.11 11.85 9.74
N THR A 319 10.17 12.47 9.03
CA THR A 319 10.43 13.04 7.71
C THR A 319 9.96 14.48 7.69
N GLU A 320 10.56 15.31 6.85
CA GLU A 320 10.14 16.69 6.63
C GLU A 320 9.55 16.85 5.23
N SER A 321 8.57 17.76 5.07
CA SER A 321 8.11 18.16 3.74
C SER A 321 9.13 19.12 3.13
N ILE A 322 9.66 18.74 1.97
CA ILE A 322 10.58 19.56 1.18
C ILE A 322 9.78 20.51 0.28
N GLY A 323 8.62 20.07 -0.18
CA GLY A 323 7.74 20.79 -1.07
C GLY A 323 7.06 19.89 -2.08
N LYS A 324 6.52 20.51 -3.13
CA LYS A 324 5.85 19.83 -4.24
C LYS A 324 6.34 20.31 -5.60
N LEU A 325 6.27 19.42 -6.58
CA LEU A 325 6.61 19.69 -7.98
C LEU A 325 5.74 18.84 -8.91
N MET A 326 5.73 19.16 -10.20
CA MET A 326 5.11 18.31 -11.22
C MET A 326 6.17 17.43 -11.87
N LEU A 327 5.98 16.11 -11.86
CA LEU A 327 6.89 15.17 -12.52
C LEU A 327 6.14 14.32 -13.54
N TYR A 328 6.71 14.25 -14.73
CA TYR A 328 6.37 13.23 -15.71
C TYR A 328 7.25 12.00 -15.49
N ARG A 329 6.63 10.82 -15.37
CA ARG A 329 7.31 9.52 -15.31
C ARG A 329 7.23 8.87 -16.69
N TYR A 330 8.39 8.56 -17.27
CA TYR A 330 8.44 7.80 -18.51
C TYR A 330 8.10 6.32 -18.27
N GLU A 331 7.30 5.73 -19.16
CA GLU A 331 6.89 4.32 -19.04
C GLU A 331 8.04 3.34 -19.35
N ASP A 332 9.04 3.78 -20.13
CA ASP A 332 10.21 2.96 -20.43
C ASP A 332 11.06 2.72 -19.18
N VAL A 333 11.43 1.47 -18.94
CA VAL A 333 12.34 1.08 -17.87
C VAL A 333 13.72 1.67 -18.14
N TYR A 334 14.26 2.37 -17.16
CA TYR A 334 15.60 2.91 -17.16
C TYR A 334 16.56 1.94 -16.50
N THR A 335 17.60 1.53 -17.23
CA THR A 335 18.75 0.83 -16.68
C THR A 335 19.92 1.83 -16.64
N PRO A 336 20.46 2.17 -15.45
CA PRO A 336 21.58 3.11 -15.31
C PRO A 336 22.84 2.72 -16.06
#